data_AF-A0A7J3MNX7-F1
#
_entry.id   AF-A0A7J3MNX7-F1
#
_cell.length_a   1.000
_cell.length_b   1.000
_cell.length_c   1.000
_cell.angle_alpha   90.00
_cell.angle_beta   90.00
_cell.angle_gamma   90.00
#
_symmetry.space_group_name_H-M   'P 1'
#
loop_
_entity.id
_entity.type
_entity.pdbx_description
1 polymer ?
#
loop_
_entity_poly.entity_id
_entity_poly.type
_entity_poly.pdbx_seq_one_letter_code
_entity_poly.pdbx_strand_id
1 'polypeptide(L)'
;MDEQDTTRLILLSPEVSQEKFREAVYLKILKEADEEAFREYVEGNPKRKALRERIRKIAQLNVKRIIIPEPEKIAERFISTRKTLKPRHSRDAGRIASLIKTLALLNYSHRRMEKEGDGVVIYASEADIDNAFKLWDEISEPQEYNLSPFLLQFFKKVVEPIAKEKLQNNASVLGATKLEICRRFLEIFGRPLNRVVLERDILPALESSGLISIEPHPEDRRKVVVIPTTIKELDEAVTPPPNVTFLQEHVKNLEKLDEKYHDQRYVTFGGGVNLEDDRVHYLKFTGEAKNERTQG
;
A
#
# COMPACT_ATOMS: atom_id res chain seq x y z
N MET A 1 16.52 -14.41 -4.27
CA MET A 1 17.08 -13.86 -3.02
C MET A 1 16.45 -14.58 -1.87
N ASP A 2 17.21 -14.87 -0.82
CA ASP A 2 16.62 -15.35 0.43
C ASP A 2 15.69 -14.27 1.02
N GLU A 3 14.62 -14.68 1.71
CA GLU A 3 13.62 -13.78 2.29
C GLU A 3 14.29 -12.82 3.30
N GLN A 4 15.28 -13.32 4.03
CA GLN A 4 16.07 -12.51 4.96
C GLN A 4 16.91 -11.44 4.25
N ASP A 5 17.50 -11.74 3.10
CA ASP A 5 18.31 -10.78 2.33
C ASP A 5 17.46 -9.68 1.70
N THR A 6 16.24 -10.03 1.28
CA THR A 6 15.28 -9.10 0.68
C THR A 6 14.88 -8.00 1.65
N THR A 7 14.76 -8.32 2.95
CA THR A 7 14.47 -7.32 3.99
C THR A 7 15.67 -6.47 4.39
N ARG A 8 16.91 -6.88 4.04
CA ARG A 8 18.16 -6.15 4.35
C ARG A 8 18.52 -5.10 3.30
N LEU A 9 17.97 -5.19 2.10
CA LEU A 9 18.20 -4.22 1.03
C LEU A 9 16.97 -3.34 0.78
N ILE A 10 17.20 -2.14 0.22
CA ILE A 10 16.14 -1.34 -0.38
C ILE A 10 15.96 -1.89 -1.80
N LEU A 11 14.78 -2.44 -2.08
CA LEU A 11 14.45 -2.93 -3.40
C LEU A 11 14.17 -1.74 -4.30
N LEU A 12 15.07 -1.50 -5.25
CA LEU A 12 14.91 -0.49 -6.28
C LEU A 12 14.78 -1.17 -7.63
N SER A 13 13.97 -0.59 -8.50
CA SER A 13 13.95 -0.93 -9.91
C SER A 13 14.16 0.35 -10.71
N PRO A 14 14.77 0.27 -11.90
CA PRO A 14 14.82 1.41 -12.79
C PRO A 14 13.41 1.94 -13.03
N GLU A 15 13.26 3.26 -12.94
CA GLU A 15 12.06 3.90 -13.43
C GLU A 15 11.88 3.59 -14.93
N VAL A 16 10.65 3.24 -15.30
CA VAL A 16 10.25 2.81 -16.66
C VAL A 16 9.25 3.78 -17.31
N SER A 17 9.29 5.05 -16.93
CA SER A 17 8.45 6.09 -17.53
C SER A 17 8.88 6.37 -18.98
N GLN A 18 7.90 6.66 -19.84
CA GLN A 18 8.17 6.99 -21.23
C GLN A 18 8.98 8.28 -21.38
N GLU A 19 8.79 9.23 -20.46
CA GLU A 19 9.56 10.48 -20.40
C GLU A 19 11.06 10.21 -20.21
N LYS A 20 11.42 9.39 -19.21
CA LYS A 20 12.81 9.00 -18.97
C LYS A 20 13.43 8.29 -20.17
N PHE A 21 12.68 7.41 -20.85
CA PHE A 21 13.19 6.75 -22.05
C PHE A 21 13.41 7.72 -23.21
N ARG A 22 12.49 8.67 -23.41
CA ARG A 22 12.65 9.74 -24.42
C ARG A 22 13.90 10.57 -24.14
N GLU A 23 14.09 11.01 -22.91
CA GLU A 23 15.28 11.75 -22.50
C GLU A 23 16.56 10.93 -22.69
N ALA A 24 16.55 9.65 -22.30
CA ALA A 24 17.71 8.78 -22.46
C ALA A 24 18.10 8.60 -23.94
N VAL A 25 17.12 8.39 -24.83
CA VAL A 25 17.35 8.31 -26.28
C VAL A 25 17.87 9.64 -26.81
N TYR A 26 17.25 10.75 -26.44
CA TYR A 26 17.66 12.09 -26.87
C TYR A 26 19.11 12.40 -26.47
N LEU A 27 19.44 12.22 -25.18
CA LEU A 27 20.80 12.45 -24.66
C LEU A 27 21.83 11.52 -25.32
N LYS A 28 21.44 10.27 -25.62
CA LYS A 28 22.31 9.33 -26.33
C LYS A 28 22.59 9.81 -27.76
N ILE A 29 21.56 10.23 -28.50
CA ILE A 29 21.72 10.77 -29.86
C ILE A 29 22.59 12.03 -29.84
N LEU A 30 22.35 12.97 -28.93
CA LEU A 30 23.17 14.17 -28.80
C LEU A 30 24.65 13.83 -28.59
N LYS A 31 24.93 12.85 -27.71
CA LYS A 31 26.30 12.40 -27.45
C LYS A 31 26.96 11.78 -28.68
N GLU A 32 26.24 10.94 -29.43
CA GLU A 32 26.78 10.28 -30.62
C GLU A 32 26.91 11.22 -31.83
N ALA A 33 26.08 12.27 -31.90
CA ALA A 33 26.13 13.25 -32.98
C ALA A 33 27.33 14.20 -32.85
N ASP A 34 27.60 14.70 -31.66
CA ASP A 34 28.75 15.57 -31.35
C ASP A 34 29.16 15.40 -29.88
N GLU A 35 30.24 14.65 -29.66
CA GLU A 35 30.71 14.36 -28.31
C GLU A 35 31.26 15.60 -27.60
N GLU A 36 31.87 16.55 -28.32
CA GLU A 36 32.47 17.73 -27.72
C GLU A 36 31.41 18.73 -27.29
N ALA A 37 30.44 19.04 -28.15
CA ALA A 37 29.32 19.90 -27.81
C ALA A 37 28.48 19.30 -26.67
N PHE A 38 28.27 17.98 -26.67
CA PHE A 38 27.58 17.30 -25.58
C PHE A 38 28.35 17.43 -24.25
N ARG A 39 29.67 17.25 -24.26
CA ARG A 39 30.52 17.45 -23.08
C ARG A 39 30.40 18.87 -22.54
N GLU A 40 30.44 19.88 -23.41
CA GLU A 40 30.26 21.29 -23.01
C GLU A 40 28.88 21.56 -22.43
N TYR A 41 27.82 21.01 -23.02
CA TYR A 41 26.46 21.11 -22.49
C TYR A 41 26.34 20.49 -21.09
N VAL A 42 26.86 19.28 -20.89
CA VAL A 42 26.82 18.57 -19.60
C VAL A 42 27.68 19.25 -18.55
N GLU A 43 28.88 19.69 -18.92
CA GLU A 43 29.80 20.37 -18.02
C GLU A 43 29.34 21.81 -17.73
N GLY A 44 28.66 22.47 -18.66
CA GLY A 44 28.09 23.82 -18.52
C GLY A 44 26.92 23.90 -17.54
N ASN A 45 26.29 22.78 -17.18
CA ASN A 45 25.13 22.77 -16.29
C ASN A 45 25.47 23.30 -14.87
N PRO A 46 24.89 24.45 -14.44
CA PRO A 46 25.25 25.08 -13.18
C PRO A 46 24.84 24.25 -11.96
N LYS A 47 23.72 23.51 -12.03
CA LYS A 47 23.27 22.64 -10.94
C LYS A 47 24.25 21.50 -10.70
N ARG A 48 24.76 20.90 -11.77
CA ARG A 48 25.77 19.83 -11.70
C ARG A 48 27.10 20.33 -11.14
N LYS A 49 27.57 21.50 -11.59
CA LYS A 49 28.77 22.15 -11.02
C LYS A 49 28.60 22.40 -9.53
N ALA A 50 27.47 22.99 -9.12
CA ALA A 50 27.17 23.26 -7.71
C ALA A 50 27.15 21.99 -6.85
N LEU A 51 26.56 20.90 -7.35
CA LEU A 51 26.54 19.62 -6.65
C LEU A 51 27.94 19.02 -6.48
N ARG A 52 28.74 18.98 -7.55
CA ARG A 52 30.13 18.48 -7.49
C ARG A 52 30.96 19.27 -6.49
N GLU A 53 30.84 20.59 -6.52
CA GLU A 53 31.57 21.45 -5.60
C GLU A 53 31.14 21.24 -4.15
N ARG A 54 29.84 21.05 -3.92
CA ARG A 54 29.33 20.70 -2.60
C ARG A 54 29.90 19.39 -2.09
N ILE A 55 29.98 18.36 -2.92
CA ILE A 55 30.56 17.05 -2.56
C ILE A 55 32.04 17.21 -2.19
N ARG A 56 32.82 18.00 -2.95
CA ARG A 56 34.22 18.27 -2.61
C ARG A 56 34.36 18.95 -1.26
N LYS A 57 33.54 19.96 -0.99
CA LYS A 57 33.53 20.67 0.30
C LYS A 57 33.18 19.72 1.44
N ILE A 58 32.17 18.85 1.26
CA ILE A 58 31.82 17.84 2.26
C ILE A 58 33.02 16.93 2.58
N ALA A 59 33.75 16.48 1.56
CA ALA A 59 34.95 15.66 1.76
C ALA A 59 36.04 16.39 2.55
N GLN A 60 36.17 17.71 2.39
CA GLN A 60 37.15 18.54 3.09
C GLN A 60 36.75 18.89 4.53
N LEU A 61 35.46 18.84 4.88
CA LEU A 61 34.96 19.22 6.21
C LEU A 61 35.38 18.28 7.34
N ASN A 62 35.84 17.06 7.02
CA ASN A 62 36.21 16.05 8.03
C ASN A 62 35.07 15.82 9.04
N VAL A 63 33.86 15.55 8.52
CA VAL A 63 32.67 15.32 9.34
C VAL A 63 32.85 14.07 10.18
N LYS A 64 32.87 14.21 11.51
CA LYS A 64 33.09 13.09 12.44
C LYS A 64 31.81 12.29 12.68
N ARG A 65 30.70 13.01 12.91
CA ARG A 65 29.37 12.41 13.08
C ARG A 65 28.26 13.41 12.78
N ILE A 66 27.07 12.86 12.56
CA ILE A 66 25.84 13.62 12.38
C ILE A 66 24.88 13.24 13.50
N ILE A 67 24.44 14.24 14.26
CA ILE A 67 23.53 14.09 15.39
C ILE A 67 22.12 14.41 14.89
N ILE A 68 21.18 13.51 15.21
CA ILE A 68 19.76 13.74 15.02
C ILE A 68 19.19 14.17 16.38
N PRO A 69 18.73 15.42 16.52
CA PRO A 69 18.05 15.84 17.73
C PRO A 69 16.74 15.06 17.92
N GLU A 70 16.35 14.80 19.18
CA GLU A 70 15.03 14.25 19.53
C GLU A 70 14.66 12.94 18.79
N PRO A 71 15.48 11.89 18.88
CA PRO A 71 15.22 10.60 18.21
C PRO A 71 13.87 9.98 18.58
N GLU A 72 13.31 10.32 19.74
CA GLU A 72 12.01 9.87 20.22
C GLU A 72 10.88 10.29 19.28
N LYS A 73 10.91 11.53 18.74
CA LYS A 73 9.90 12.03 17.79
C LYS A 73 9.90 11.24 16.48
N ILE A 74 11.08 10.84 16.03
CA ILE A 74 11.24 10.03 14.81
C ILE A 74 10.68 8.63 15.03
N ALA A 75 10.98 8.04 16.19
CA ALA A 75 10.43 6.75 16.56
C ALA A 75 8.90 6.78 16.65
N GLU A 76 8.33 7.79 17.31
CA GLU A 76 6.89 7.98 17.43
C GLU A 76 6.23 8.14 16.05
N ARG A 77 6.76 9.02 15.20
CA ARG A 77 6.25 9.23 13.83
C ARG A 77 6.33 7.96 12.97
N PHE A 78 7.39 7.18 13.13
CA PHE A 78 7.56 5.93 12.39
C PHE A 78 6.59 4.83 12.86
N ILE A 79 6.31 4.76 14.17
CA ILE A 79 5.42 3.76 14.75
C ILE A 79 3.94 4.12 14.50
N SER A 80 3.56 5.39 14.63
CA SER A 80 2.16 5.84 14.54
C SER A 80 1.54 5.63 13.16
N THR A 81 2.35 5.55 12.11
CA THR A 81 1.92 5.29 10.74
C THR A 81 1.58 3.81 10.47
N ARG A 82 1.73 2.91 11.46
CA ARG A 82 1.62 1.46 11.26
C ARG A 82 0.66 0.82 12.26
N LYS A 83 -0.24 -0.02 11.73
CA LYS A 83 -1.15 -0.84 12.55
C LYS A 83 -0.42 -1.93 13.35
N THR A 84 0.64 -2.51 12.79
CA THR A 84 1.37 -3.62 13.41
C THR A 84 2.85 -3.53 13.06
N LEU A 85 3.73 -3.80 14.02
CA LEU A 85 5.16 -3.80 13.81
C LEU A 85 5.65 -5.16 13.29
N LYS A 86 6.50 -5.15 12.25
CA LYS A 86 7.13 -6.33 11.64
C LYS A 86 8.64 -6.33 11.94
N PRO A 87 9.33 -7.48 11.94
CA PRO A 87 10.78 -7.55 12.15
C PRO A 87 11.60 -6.62 11.24
N ARG A 88 11.13 -6.39 10.00
CA ARG A 88 11.75 -5.48 9.01
C ARG A 88 11.82 -4.03 9.50
N HIS A 89 10.85 -3.58 10.29
CA HIS A 89 10.69 -2.18 10.67
C HIS A 89 11.87 -1.62 11.46
N SER A 90 12.59 -2.47 12.21
CA SER A 90 13.85 -2.07 12.87
C SER A 90 14.91 -1.62 11.87
N ARG A 91 14.99 -2.28 10.71
CA ARG A 91 15.91 -1.94 9.62
C ARG A 91 15.45 -0.69 8.88
N ASP A 92 14.15 -0.56 8.64
CA ASP A 92 13.56 0.60 7.98
C ASP A 92 13.74 1.87 8.81
N ALA A 93 13.57 1.81 10.14
CA ALA A 93 13.89 2.93 11.03
C ALA A 93 15.36 3.35 10.92
N GLY A 94 16.29 2.39 10.86
CA GLY A 94 17.72 2.66 10.62
C GLY A 94 18.00 3.32 9.26
N ARG A 95 17.25 2.96 8.21
CA ARG A 95 17.33 3.57 6.88
C ARG A 95 16.82 5.01 6.91
N ILE A 96 15.70 5.28 7.56
CA ILE A 96 15.19 6.66 7.73
C ILE A 96 16.21 7.52 8.47
N ALA A 97 16.78 7.03 9.58
CA ALA A 97 17.85 7.75 10.27
C ALA A 97 19.06 8.04 9.35
N SER A 98 19.39 7.11 8.45
CA SER A 98 20.46 7.30 7.46
C SER A 98 20.09 8.33 6.39
N LEU A 99 18.83 8.38 5.95
CA LEU A 99 18.33 9.40 5.03
C LEU A 99 18.38 10.79 5.68
N ILE A 100 17.94 10.93 6.92
CA ILE A 100 18.02 12.19 7.69
C ILE A 100 19.47 12.67 7.75
N LYS A 101 20.40 11.78 8.12
CA LYS A 101 21.83 12.09 8.16
C LYS A 101 22.37 12.51 6.79
N THR A 102 21.95 11.84 5.73
CA THR A 102 22.38 12.15 4.36
C THR A 102 21.89 13.54 3.93
N LEU A 103 20.63 13.89 4.24
CA LEU A 103 20.06 15.20 3.95
C LEU A 103 20.76 16.31 4.74
N ALA A 104 21.04 16.07 6.02
CA ALA A 104 21.81 16.99 6.86
C ALA A 104 23.22 17.21 6.30
N LEU A 105 23.89 16.13 5.85
CA LEU A 105 25.21 16.20 5.23
C LEU A 105 25.19 16.99 3.92
N LEU A 106 24.24 16.69 3.03
CA LEU A 106 24.08 17.38 1.75
C LEU A 106 23.70 18.86 1.91
N ASN A 107 23.16 19.25 3.06
CA ASN A 107 22.75 20.62 3.36
C ASN A 107 23.58 21.26 4.48
N TYR A 108 24.78 20.73 4.77
CA TYR A 108 25.61 21.11 5.92
C TYR A 108 25.79 22.63 6.08
N SER A 109 25.87 23.38 4.98
CA SER A 109 26.07 24.83 4.98
C SER A 109 24.91 25.61 5.63
N HIS A 110 23.76 24.97 5.79
CA HIS A 110 22.56 25.51 6.42
C HIS A 110 22.21 24.76 7.71
N ARG A 111 23.17 24.07 8.32
CA ARG A 111 22.99 23.30 9.56
C ARG A 111 23.86 23.87 10.67
N ARG A 112 23.41 23.67 11.90
CA ARG A 112 24.25 23.93 13.08
C ARG A 112 25.42 22.96 13.02
N MET A 113 26.61 23.52 13.18
CA MET A 113 27.87 22.77 13.20
C MET A 113 28.66 23.14 14.45
N GLU A 114 29.28 22.13 15.05
CA GLU A 114 30.18 22.30 16.19
C GLU A 114 31.53 21.68 15.87
N LYS A 115 32.60 22.30 16.38
CA LYS A 115 33.95 21.76 16.24
C LYS A 115 34.13 20.58 17.18
N GLU A 116 34.72 19.51 16.66
CA GLU A 116 35.14 18.35 17.43
C GLU A 116 36.55 17.94 16.99
N GLY A 117 37.54 18.35 17.77
CA GLY A 117 38.95 18.17 17.42
C GLY A 117 39.31 18.86 16.09
N ASP A 118 39.78 18.06 15.14
CA ASP A 118 40.15 18.46 13.77
C ASP A 118 38.98 18.41 12.77
N GLY A 119 37.76 18.09 13.22
CA GLY A 119 36.59 17.94 12.36
C GLY A 119 35.35 18.66 12.90
N VAL A 120 34.21 18.29 12.32
CA VAL A 120 32.92 18.90 12.66
C VAL A 120 31.85 17.85 12.98
N VAL A 121 30.94 18.24 13.87
CA VAL A 121 29.68 17.57 14.14
C VAL A 121 28.57 18.38 13.49
N ILE A 122 27.70 17.72 12.71
CA ILE A 122 26.54 18.36 12.07
C ILE A 122 25.28 17.94 12.82
N TYR A 123 24.39 18.89 13.08
CA TYR A 123 23.08 18.62 13.68
C TYR A 123 22.01 18.65 12.58
N ALA A 124 21.26 17.57 12.43
CA ALA A 124 20.12 17.51 11.54
C ALA A 124 19.02 18.48 12.02
N SER A 125 18.33 19.12 11.07
CA SER A 125 17.18 19.98 11.37
C SER A 125 15.87 19.24 11.17
N GLU A 126 14.77 19.83 11.65
CA GLU A 126 13.41 19.31 11.40
C GLU A 126 13.13 19.13 9.90
N ALA A 127 13.63 20.04 9.07
CA ALA A 127 13.50 19.94 7.61
C ALA A 127 14.20 18.69 7.04
N ASP A 128 15.29 18.21 7.65
CA ASP A 128 15.91 16.94 7.23
C ASP A 128 15.04 15.74 7.59
N ILE A 129 14.37 15.81 8.74
CA ILE A 129 13.43 14.78 9.21
C ILE A 129 12.24 14.69 8.25
N ASP A 130 11.58 15.83 7.98
CA ASP A 130 10.42 15.89 7.09
C ASP A 130 10.74 15.39 5.68
N ASN A 131 11.85 15.86 5.11
CA ASN A 131 12.26 15.44 3.77
C ASN A 131 12.66 13.96 3.71
N ALA A 132 13.24 13.41 4.79
CA ALA A 132 13.55 11.99 4.86
C ALA A 132 12.29 11.13 4.90
N PHE A 133 11.28 11.50 5.69
CA PHE A 133 9.99 10.81 5.71
C PHE A 133 9.29 10.91 4.36
N LYS A 134 9.27 12.10 3.75
CA LYS A 134 8.71 12.28 2.40
C LYS A 134 9.37 11.35 1.38
N LEU A 135 10.70 11.31 1.36
CA LEU A 135 11.43 10.43 0.46
C LEU A 135 11.19 8.95 0.77
N TRP A 136 11.09 8.59 2.05
CA TRP A 136 10.78 7.23 2.48
C TRP A 136 9.39 6.80 2.01
N ASP A 137 8.39 7.66 2.13
CA ASP A 137 7.01 7.37 1.73
C ASP A 137 6.92 7.03 0.23
N GLU A 138 7.73 7.69 -0.61
CA GLU A 138 7.80 7.40 -2.06
C GLU A 138 8.34 6.00 -2.39
N ILE A 139 9.15 5.39 -1.51
CA ILE A 139 9.83 4.11 -1.79
C ILE A 139 9.41 2.97 -0.86
N SER A 140 8.65 3.26 0.21
CA SER A 140 8.34 2.32 1.30
C SER A 140 7.27 1.31 0.93
N GLU A 141 6.32 1.64 0.06
CA GLU A 141 5.22 0.73 -0.24
C GLU A 141 5.69 -0.61 -0.86
N PRO A 142 6.55 -0.64 -1.90
CA PRO A 142 7.12 -1.90 -2.39
C PRO A 142 7.88 -2.69 -1.31
N GLN A 143 8.50 -1.98 -0.36
CA GLN A 143 9.23 -2.59 0.74
C GLN A 143 8.30 -3.35 1.70
N GLU A 144 7.11 -2.83 1.98
CA GLU A 144 6.14 -3.49 2.87
C GLU A 144 5.68 -4.86 2.33
N TYR A 145 5.70 -5.02 1.00
CA TYR A 145 5.38 -6.27 0.30
C TYR A 145 6.61 -7.13 -0.01
N ASN A 146 7.82 -6.67 0.32
CA ASN A 146 9.07 -7.30 -0.12
C ASN A 146 9.16 -7.47 -1.65
N LEU A 147 8.59 -6.53 -2.41
CA LEU A 147 8.57 -6.55 -3.87
C LEU A 147 9.46 -5.46 -4.45
N SER A 148 9.99 -5.71 -5.66
CA SER A 148 10.58 -4.62 -6.43
C SER A 148 9.49 -3.62 -6.85
N PRO A 149 9.80 -2.33 -7.01
CA PRO A 149 8.81 -1.34 -7.43
C PRO A 149 8.16 -1.69 -8.77
N PHE A 150 8.89 -2.34 -9.67
CA PHE A 150 8.34 -2.87 -10.93
C PHE A 150 7.27 -3.95 -10.72
N LEU A 151 7.47 -4.91 -9.82
CA LEU A 151 6.47 -5.94 -9.55
C LEU A 151 5.19 -5.37 -8.94
N LEU A 152 5.33 -4.41 -8.00
CA LEU A 152 4.17 -3.71 -7.46
C LEU A 152 3.45 -2.89 -8.54
N GLN A 153 4.20 -2.20 -9.41
CA GLN A 153 3.64 -1.47 -10.54
C GLN A 153 2.93 -2.40 -11.52
N PHE A 154 3.50 -3.57 -11.79
CA PHE A 154 2.88 -4.60 -12.62
C PHE A 154 1.54 -5.03 -12.03
N PHE A 155 1.47 -5.32 -10.73
CA PHE A 155 0.21 -5.63 -10.04
C PHE A 155 -0.82 -4.50 -10.21
N LYS A 156 -0.45 -3.26 -9.85
CA LYS A 156 -1.35 -2.10 -9.87
C LYS A 156 -1.82 -1.69 -11.27
N LYS A 157 -0.98 -1.87 -12.30
CA LYS A 157 -1.28 -1.42 -13.67
C LYS A 157 -1.83 -2.52 -14.57
N VAL A 158 -1.54 -3.79 -14.27
CA VAL A 158 -1.91 -4.92 -15.14
C VAL A 158 -2.95 -5.80 -14.47
N VAL A 159 -2.63 -6.41 -13.34
CA VAL A 159 -3.48 -7.45 -12.73
C VAL A 159 -4.72 -6.86 -12.09
N GLU A 160 -4.55 -5.84 -11.26
CA GLU A 160 -5.66 -5.22 -10.52
C GLU A 160 -6.70 -4.55 -11.44
N PRO A 161 -6.32 -3.78 -12.48
CA PRO A 161 -7.30 -3.17 -13.38
C PRO A 161 -8.13 -4.18 -14.17
N ILE A 162 -7.53 -5.29 -14.63
CA ILE A 162 -8.28 -6.35 -15.34
C ILE A 162 -9.40 -6.89 -14.44
N ALA A 163 -9.08 -7.17 -13.18
CA ALA A 163 -10.08 -7.71 -12.23
C ALA A 163 -11.15 -6.66 -11.89
N LYS A 164 -10.78 -5.39 -11.69
CA LYS A 164 -11.72 -4.28 -11.46
C LYS A 164 -12.68 -4.10 -12.64
N GLU A 165 -12.18 -4.13 -13.87
CA GLU A 165 -13.00 -4.05 -15.09
C GLU A 165 -13.97 -5.23 -15.20
N LYS A 166 -13.55 -6.45 -14.83
CA LYS A 166 -14.42 -7.63 -14.83
C LYS A 166 -15.52 -7.56 -13.76
N LEU A 167 -15.18 -7.07 -12.58
CA LEU A 167 -16.16 -6.83 -11.51
C LEU A 167 -17.21 -5.80 -11.94
N GLN A 168 -16.79 -4.67 -12.51
CA GLN A 168 -17.70 -3.62 -13.00
C GLN A 168 -18.64 -4.12 -14.12
N ASN A 169 -18.17 -5.06 -14.94
CA ASN A 169 -18.96 -5.66 -16.01
C ASN A 169 -19.79 -6.88 -15.57
N ASN A 170 -19.86 -7.16 -14.27
CA ASN A 170 -20.55 -8.34 -13.70
C ASN A 170 -20.13 -9.66 -14.38
N ALA A 171 -18.84 -9.80 -14.69
CA ALA A 171 -18.31 -11.02 -15.28
C ALA A 171 -18.39 -12.19 -14.28
N SER A 172 -18.73 -13.39 -14.76
CA SER A 172 -18.77 -14.61 -13.95
C SER A 172 -17.40 -15.00 -13.36
N VAL A 173 -16.31 -14.48 -13.90
CA VAL A 173 -14.94 -14.77 -13.48
C VAL A 173 -14.21 -13.45 -13.22
N LEU A 174 -13.97 -13.14 -11.95
CA LEU A 174 -13.33 -11.89 -11.51
C LEU A 174 -11.80 -11.87 -11.70
N GLY A 175 -11.18 -13.03 -11.95
CA GLY A 175 -9.73 -13.16 -12.11
C GLY A 175 -9.21 -12.86 -13.52
N ALA A 176 -7.94 -12.46 -13.60
CA ALA A 176 -7.21 -12.29 -14.84
C ALA A 176 -6.59 -13.62 -15.30
N THR A 177 -6.79 -13.98 -16.57
CA THR A 177 -6.08 -15.10 -17.19
C THR A 177 -4.66 -14.67 -17.58
N LYS A 178 -3.73 -15.64 -17.67
CA LYS A 178 -2.36 -15.38 -18.12
C LYS A 178 -2.28 -14.67 -19.48
N LEU A 179 -3.22 -14.97 -20.38
CA LEU A 179 -3.28 -14.34 -21.70
C LEU A 179 -3.67 -12.86 -21.62
N GLU A 180 -4.68 -12.54 -20.81
CA GLU A 180 -5.11 -11.15 -20.58
C GLU A 180 -4.01 -10.33 -19.93
N ILE A 181 -3.30 -10.91 -18.96
CA ILE A 181 -2.13 -10.30 -18.32
C ILE A 181 -1.05 -9.96 -19.36
N CYS A 182 -0.68 -10.91 -20.22
CA CYS A 182 0.32 -10.66 -21.26
C CYS A 182 -0.13 -9.58 -22.25
N ARG A 183 -1.41 -9.55 -22.62
CA ARG A 183 -1.97 -8.55 -23.53
C ARG A 183 -1.93 -7.16 -22.91
N ARG A 184 -2.46 -7.00 -21.70
CA ARG A 184 -2.45 -5.72 -20.98
C ARG A 184 -1.03 -5.24 -20.67
N PHE A 185 -0.11 -6.16 -20.40
CA PHE A 185 1.30 -5.82 -20.26
C PHE A 185 1.90 -5.25 -21.56
N LEU A 186 1.61 -5.85 -22.71
CA LEU A 186 2.05 -5.34 -24.01
C LEU A 186 1.50 -3.94 -24.28
N GLU A 187 0.22 -3.70 -24.00
CA GLU A 187 -0.44 -2.40 -24.17
C GLU A 187 0.22 -1.30 -23.33
N ILE A 188 0.58 -1.60 -22.07
CA ILE A 188 1.12 -0.60 -21.13
C ILE A 188 2.63 -0.38 -21.31
N PHE A 189 3.39 -1.46 -21.51
CA PHE A 189 4.85 -1.41 -21.51
C PHE A 189 5.47 -1.49 -22.92
N GLY A 190 4.66 -1.67 -23.96
CA GLY A 190 5.09 -1.68 -25.35
C GLY A 190 6.00 -2.85 -25.74
N ARG A 191 6.10 -3.90 -24.89
CA ARG A 191 6.93 -5.08 -25.15
C ARG A 191 6.22 -6.36 -24.69
N PRO A 192 6.46 -7.50 -25.36
CA PRO A 192 5.87 -8.77 -24.94
C PRO A 192 6.43 -9.23 -23.60
N LEU A 193 5.58 -9.83 -22.76
CA LEU A 193 5.99 -10.50 -21.53
C LEU A 193 6.35 -11.96 -21.81
N ASN A 194 7.54 -12.38 -21.40
CA ASN A 194 7.92 -13.79 -21.45
C ASN A 194 7.05 -14.59 -20.46
N ARG A 195 6.35 -15.61 -20.98
CA ARG A 195 5.45 -16.46 -20.19
C ARG A 195 6.17 -17.24 -19.09
N VAL A 196 7.41 -17.66 -19.32
CA VAL A 196 8.22 -18.36 -18.30
C VAL A 196 8.50 -17.42 -17.13
N VAL A 197 8.85 -16.15 -17.41
CA VAL A 197 9.09 -15.13 -16.37
C VAL A 197 7.81 -14.81 -15.61
N LEU A 198 6.68 -14.70 -16.32
CA LEU A 198 5.38 -14.52 -15.67
C LEU A 198 5.09 -15.65 -14.68
N GLU A 199 5.28 -16.91 -15.09
CA GLU A 199 4.90 -18.07 -14.31
C GLU A 199 5.89 -18.42 -13.19
N ARG A 200 7.20 -18.23 -13.40
CA ARG A 200 8.23 -18.64 -12.44
C ARG A 200 8.67 -17.53 -11.49
N ASP A 201 8.57 -16.28 -11.92
CA ASP A 201 9.15 -15.16 -11.15
C ASP A 201 8.05 -14.20 -10.67
N ILE A 202 7.19 -13.73 -11.58
CA ILE A 202 6.24 -12.65 -11.26
C ILE A 202 5.08 -13.15 -10.41
N LEU A 203 4.34 -14.15 -10.87
CA LEU A 203 3.16 -14.63 -10.16
C LEU A 203 3.49 -15.22 -8.78
N PRO A 204 4.53 -16.07 -8.62
CA PRO A 204 4.88 -16.57 -7.30
C PRO A 204 5.27 -15.46 -6.32
N ALA A 205 5.97 -14.42 -6.77
CA ALA A 205 6.34 -13.28 -5.93
C ALA A 205 5.12 -12.49 -5.44
N LEU A 206 4.15 -12.24 -6.32
CA LEU A 206 2.91 -11.54 -5.97
C LEU A 206 2.00 -12.37 -5.05
N GLU A 207 1.98 -13.69 -5.23
CA GLU A 207 1.23 -14.60 -4.37
C GLU A 207 1.87 -14.68 -2.97
N SER A 208 3.19 -14.80 -2.91
CA SER A 208 3.95 -14.83 -1.65
C SER A 208 3.84 -13.51 -0.87
N SER A 209 3.65 -12.37 -1.56
CA SER A 209 3.39 -11.08 -0.93
C SER A 209 1.92 -10.89 -0.52
N GLY A 210 1.04 -11.87 -0.77
CA GLY A 210 -0.38 -11.80 -0.44
C GLY A 210 -1.22 -10.86 -1.32
N LEU A 211 -0.69 -10.41 -2.46
CA LEU A 211 -1.39 -9.47 -3.35
C LEU A 211 -2.35 -10.17 -4.31
N ILE A 212 -2.08 -11.43 -4.63
CA ILE A 212 -2.89 -12.26 -5.51
C ILE A 212 -3.09 -13.65 -4.92
N SER A 213 -4.07 -14.35 -5.48
CA SER A 213 -4.25 -15.79 -5.34
C SER A 213 -4.39 -16.42 -6.72
N ILE A 214 -3.84 -17.62 -6.89
CA ILE A 214 -3.90 -18.36 -8.15
C ILE A 214 -4.85 -19.54 -7.98
N GLU A 215 -5.97 -19.50 -8.70
CA GLU A 215 -7.04 -20.49 -8.57
C GLU A 215 -7.34 -21.19 -9.91
N PRO A 216 -7.87 -22.42 -9.91
CA PRO A 216 -8.36 -23.05 -11.12
C PRO A 216 -9.57 -22.28 -11.66
N HIS A 217 -9.66 -22.14 -12.98
CA HIS A 217 -10.81 -21.47 -13.60
C HIS A 217 -12.10 -22.27 -13.32
N PRO A 218 -13.21 -21.60 -12.95
CA PRO A 218 -14.44 -22.28 -12.51
C PRO A 218 -15.06 -23.16 -13.60
N GLU A 219 -15.01 -22.69 -14.86
CA GLU A 219 -15.56 -23.43 -16.01
C GLU A 219 -14.56 -24.41 -16.67
N ASP A 220 -13.25 -24.21 -16.47
CA ASP A 220 -12.20 -25.02 -17.12
C ASP A 220 -10.99 -25.17 -16.20
N ARG A 221 -11.01 -26.20 -15.35
CA ARG A 221 -9.97 -26.44 -14.33
C ARG A 221 -8.55 -26.65 -14.88
N ARG A 222 -8.38 -26.77 -16.20
CA ARG A 222 -7.06 -26.81 -16.87
C ARG A 222 -6.42 -25.44 -16.96
N LYS A 223 -7.21 -24.37 -16.84
CA LYS A 223 -6.76 -22.98 -16.83
C LYS A 223 -6.69 -22.48 -15.39
N VAL A 224 -5.84 -21.49 -15.18
CA VAL A 224 -5.72 -20.78 -13.91
C VAL A 224 -6.11 -19.32 -14.09
N VAL A 225 -6.69 -18.76 -13.05
CA VAL A 225 -7.08 -17.36 -12.92
C VAL A 225 -6.32 -16.74 -11.77
N VAL A 226 -5.85 -15.51 -11.99
CA VAL A 226 -5.11 -14.72 -11.01
C VAL A 226 -6.09 -13.70 -10.43
N ILE A 227 -6.38 -13.81 -9.13
CA ILE A 227 -7.38 -12.98 -8.46
C ILE A 227 -6.67 -12.07 -7.46
N PRO A 228 -6.74 -10.74 -7.62
CA PRO A 228 -6.26 -9.79 -6.62
C PRO A 228 -6.99 -9.93 -5.29
N THR A 229 -6.26 -9.92 -4.19
CA THR A 229 -6.85 -9.97 -2.83
C THR A 229 -7.76 -8.77 -2.57
N THR A 230 -7.43 -7.60 -3.13
CA THR A 230 -8.26 -6.38 -3.05
C THR A 230 -9.66 -6.56 -3.63
N ILE A 231 -9.85 -7.49 -4.58
CA ILE A 231 -11.16 -7.78 -5.18
C ILE A 231 -11.90 -8.85 -4.38
N LYS A 232 -11.20 -9.82 -3.78
CA LYS A 232 -11.84 -10.79 -2.87
C LYS A 232 -12.50 -10.11 -1.68
N GLU A 233 -11.81 -9.14 -1.07
CA GLU A 233 -12.36 -8.35 0.04
C GLU A 233 -13.60 -7.54 -0.38
N LEU A 234 -13.64 -7.06 -1.63
CA LEU A 234 -14.78 -6.32 -2.17
C LEU A 234 -15.94 -7.25 -2.56
N ASP A 235 -15.66 -8.41 -3.13
CA ASP A 235 -16.67 -9.42 -3.48
C ASP A 235 -17.32 -9.97 -2.21
N GLU A 236 -16.52 -10.28 -1.17
CA GLU A 236 -17.01 -10.70 0.15
C GLU A 236 -17.84 -9.62 0.85
N ALA A 237 -17.51 -8.34 0.67
CA ALA A 237 -18.31 -7.23 1.21
C ALA A 237 -19.61 -6.95 0.42
N VAL A 238 -19.66 -7.34 -0.86
CA VAL A 238 -20.83 -7.19 -1.75
C VAL A 238 -21.76 -8.39 -1.67
N THR A 239 -21.25 -9.60 -1.40
CA THR A 239 -22.08 -10.72 -1.00
C THR A 239 -22.56 -10.50 0.44
N PRO A 240 -23.86 -10.25 0.69
CA PRO A 240 -24.35 -10.36 2.06
C PRO A 240 -23.96 -11.76 2.55
N PRO A 241 -23.53 -11.91 3.82
CA PRO A 241 -23.24 -13.23 4.36
C PRO A 241 -24.43 -14.13 4.01
N PRO A 242 -24.18 -15.38 3.54
CA PRO A 242 -25.27 -16.28 3.24
C PRO A 242 -26.21 -16.25 4.44
N ASN A 243 -27.52 -16.10 4.19
CA ASN A 243 -28.54 -16.10 5.23
C ASN A 243 -28.47 -17.44 5.98
N VAL A 244 -27.55 -17.55 6.93
CA VAL A 244 -27.43 -18.70 7.82
C VAL A 244 -27.66 -18.18 9.23
N THR A 245 -28.87 -18.49 9.66
CA THR A 245 -29.21 -18.95 11.01
C THR A 245 -29.18 -17.99 12.19
N PHE A 246 -28.67 -16.74 12.13
CA PHE A 246 -28.72 -15.89 13.33
C PHE A 246 -30.17 -15.49 13.72
N LEU A 247 -31.02 -15.13 12.75
CA LEU A 247 -32.42 -14.76 13.01
C LEU A 247 -33.33 -15.98 13.26
N GLN A 248 -33.07 -17.12 12.62
CA GLN A 248 -33.88 -18.33 12.82
C GLN A 248 -33.59 -19.02 14.17
N GLU A 249 -32.35 -18.96 14.67
CA GLU A 249 -32.03 -19.44 16.01
C GLU A 249 -32.56 -18.50 17.10
N HIS A 250 -32.57 -17.19 16.89
CA HIS A 250 -33.15 -16.25 17.86
C HIS A 250 -34.67 -16.37 17.97
N VAL A 251 -35.39 -16.55 16.86
CA VAL A 251 -36.85 -16.75 16.88
C VAL A 251 -37.20 -18.08 17.58
N LYS A 252 -36.47 -19.17 17.29
CA LYS A 252 -36.63 -20.45 18.00
C LYS A 252 -36.29 -20.39 19.50
N ASN A 253 -35.37 -19.52 19.90
CA ASN A 253 -35.01 -19.34 21.31
C ASN A 253 -35.99 -18.42 22.06
N LEU A 254 -36.67 -17.50 21.37
CA LEU A 254 -37.73 -16.66 21.94
C LEU A 254 -39.02 -17.46 22.15
N GLU A 255 -39.40 -18.34 21.21
CA GLU A 255 -40.54 -19.25 21.39
C GLU A 255 -40.33 -20.25 22.56
N LYS A 256 -39.09 -20.67 22.80
CA LYS A 256 -38.72 -21.52 23.95
C LYS A 256 -38.65 -20.76 25.29
N LEU A 257 -38.49 -19.43 25.28
CA LEU A 257 -38.53 -18.63 26.49
C LEU A 257 -39.98 -18.42 26.96
N ASP A 258 -40.92 -18.22 26.03
CA ASP A 258 -42.33 -17.97 26.35
C ASP A 258 -43.00 -19.19 27.02
N GLU A 259 -42.61 -20.41 26.64
CA GLU A 259 -43.08 -21.64 27.32
C GLU A 259 -42.54 -21.80 28.75
N LYS A 260 -41.41 -21.16 29.08
CA LYS A 260 -40.76 -21.30 30.39
C LYS A 260 -41.26 -20.30 31.44
N TYR A 261 -41.90 -19.20 31.01
CA TYR A 261 -42.36 -18.12 31.90
C TYR A 261 -43.85 -18.19 32.28
N HIS A 262 -44.58 -19.21 31.81
CA HIS A 262 -45.99 -19.40 32.20
C HIS A 262 -46.22 -20.22 33.49
N ASP A 263 -45.17 -20.67 34.19
CA ASP A 263 -45.32 -21.49 35.40
C ASP A 263 -44.51 -20.99 36.62
N GLN A 264 -44.57 -19.69 36.92
CA GLN A 264 -44.19 -19.22 38.25
C GLN A 264 -45.25 -18.28 38.84
N ARG A 265 -45.86 -18.79 39.91
CA ARG A 265 -46.95 -18.23 40.69
C ARG A 265 -46.49 -17.02 41.51
N TYR A 266 -47.45 -16.11 41.69
CA TYR A 266 -47.54 -15.01 42.64
C TYR A 266 -46.73 -15.15 43.93
N VAL A 267 -45.97 -14.10 44.26
CA VAL A 267 -45.73 -13.66 45.65
C VAL A 267 -45.78 -12.13 45.69
N THR A 268 -46.81 -11.59 46.36
CA THR A 268 -46.96 -10.18 46.71
C THR A 268 -46.06 -9.83 47.90
N PHE A 269 -45.30 -8.73 47.85
CA PHE A 269 -45.01 -7.89 49.02
C PHE A 269 -44.71 -6.45 48.59
N GLY A 270 -45.29 -5.48 49.32
CA GLY A 270 -45.37 -4.07 48.95
C GLY A 270 -44.14 -3.22 49.25
N GLY A 271 -44.19 -1.99 48.74
CA GLY A 271 -43.22 -0.92 48.98
C GLY A 271 -43.07 -0.07 47.73
N GLY A 272 -43.94 0.93 47.58
CA GLY A 272 -43.95 1.80 46.41
C GLY A 272 -42.76 2.76 46.36
N VAL A 273 -42.28 3.01 45.14
CA VAL A 273 -41.75 4.32 44.73
C VAL A 273 -42.14 4.53 43.26
N ASN A 274 -42.87 5.62 43.01
CA ASN A 274 -43.22 6.12 41.68
C ASN A 274 -41.98 6.60 40.94
N LEU A 275 -41.81 6.18 39.70
CA LEU A 275 -41.16 6.96 38.65
C LEU A 275 -42.02 6.82 37.38
N GLU A 276 -42.86 7.85 37.17
CA GLU A 276 -43.45 8.22 35.88
C GLU A 276 -42.33 8.31 34.85
N ASP A 277 -42.39 7.49 33.81
CA ASP A 277 -42.95 7.81 32.48
C ASP A 277 -41.90 8.44 31.57
N ASP A 278 -41.40 7.62 30.64
CA ASP A 278 -41.17 8.05 29.26
C ASP A 278 -40.96 6.81 28.38
N ARG A 279 -42.09 6.29 27.87
CA ARG A 279 -42.14 5.21 26.88
C ARG A 279 -41.87 5.80 25.48
N VAL A 280 -40.75 5.40 24.88
CA VAL A 280 -40.53 5.57 23.44
C VAL A 280 -41.39 4.56 22.68
N HIS A 281 -42.43 5.07 22.01
CA HIS A 281 -43.28 4.34 21.07
C HIS A 281 -42.50 3.97 19.79
N TYR A 282 -42.37 2.67 19.50
CA TYR A 282 -42.08 2.20 18.13
C TYR A 282 -43.40 2.01 17.38
N LEU A 283 -43.62 2.86 16.37
CA LEU A 283 -44.69 2.73 15.38
C LEU A 283 -44.39 1.52 14.47
N LYS A 284 -45.21 0.47 14.59
CA LYS A 284 -45.35 -0.59 13.60
C LYS A 284 -46.19 -0.06 12.43
N PHE A 285 -45.63 -0.01 11.23
CA PHE A 285 -46.42 0.04 10.00
C PHE A 285 -46.49 -1.38 9.42
N THR A 286 -47.68 -1.96 9.48
CA THR A 286 -48.11 -3.17 8.76
C THR A 286 -49.43 -2.87 8.06
N GLY A 287 -49.60 -3.38 6.84
CA GLY A 287 -50.86 -3.35 6.10
C GLY A 287 -50.60 -3.21 4.60
N GLU A 288 -50.27 -4.29 3.91
CA GLU A 288 -51.21 -5.22 3.25
C GLU A 288 -51.83 -4.67 1.96
N ALA A 289 -51.58 -5.43 0.89
CA ALA A 289 -52.14 -5.25 -0.42
C ALA A 289 -53.60 -5.70 -0.47
N LYS A 290 -54.45 -4.95 -1.20
CA LYS A 290 -55.63 -5.50 -1.89
C LYS A 290 -55.76 -4.89 -3.28
N ASN A 291 -55.88 -5.80 -4.24
CA ASN A 291 -56.36 -5.59 -5.61
C ASN A 291 -57.74 -4.93 -5.61
N GLU A 292 -58.01 -4.10 -6.63
CA GLU A 292 -59.19 -4.25 -7.50
C GLU A 292 -59.07 -3.37 -8.75
N ARG A 293 -59.38 -3.97 -9.91
CA ARG A 293 -59.53 -3.34 -11.23
C ARG A 293 -60.97 -2.86 -11.40
N THR A 294 -61.19 -1.69 -12.01
CA THR A 294 -62.21 -1.42 -13.07
C THR A 294 -62.10 0.05 -13.51
N GLN A 295 -61.79 0.31 -14.79
CA GLN A 295 -62.69 0.79 -15.85
C GLN A 295 -63.30 2.18 -15.62
N GLY A 296 -63.05 3.09 -16.56
CA GLY A 296 -63.61 4.44 -16.65
C GLY A 296 -62.63 5.40 -17.31
#